data_AF-A0A1E4CQX2-F1
#
_entry.id   AF-A0A1E4CQX2-F1
#
_cell.length_a   1.000
_cell.length_b   1.000
_cell.length_c   1.000
_cell.angle_alpha   90.00
_cell.angle_beta   90.00
_cell.angle_gamma   90.00
#
_symmetry.space_group_name_H-M   'P 1'
#
loop_
_entity.id
_entity.type
_entity.pdbx_description
1 polymer ?
#
loop_
_entity_poly.entity_id
_entity_poly.type
_entity_poly.pdbx_seq_one_letter_code
_entity_poly.pdbx_strand_id
1 'polypeptide(L)' 'MGVGVDNPRARALYERLGYVATGRFSTTTYDFMDASGATRTATETDELLVKELR' A
#
# COMPACT_ATOMS: atom_id res chain seq x y z
N MET A 1 -1.21 -8.40 2.03
CA MET A 1 -1.05 -7.05 2.59
C MET A 1 -0.57 -6.12 1.47
N GLY A 2 -1.33 -5.10 1.09
CA GLY A 2 -0.85 -4.09 0.13
C GLY A 2 0.09 -3.11 0.82
N VAL A 3 1.19 -2.76 0.16
CA VAL A 3 2.16 -1.77 0.65
C VAL A 3 2.47 -0.77 -0.45
N GLY A 4 2.21 0.51 -0.18
CA GLY A 4 2.47 1.61 -1.10
C GLY A 4 3.93 1.67 -1.52
N VAL A 5 4.17 1.84 -2.82
CA VAL A 5 5.52 1.93 -3.40
C VAL A 5 6.29 3.16 -2.90
N ASP A 6 5.58 4.17 -2.41
CA ASP A 6 6.10 5.40 -1.82
C ASP A 6 6.38 5.30 -0.31
N ASN A 7 6.08 4.15 0.32
CA ASN A 7 6.27 3.92 1.75
C ASN A 7 7.33 2.83 2.03
N PRO A 8 8.62 3.11 1.80
CA PRO A 8 9.70 2.14 2.00
C PRO A 8 9.85 1.70 3.46
N ARG A 9 9.42 2.54 4.42
CA ARG A 9 9.47 2.20 5.85
C ARG A 9 8.45 1.13 6.21
N ALA A 10 7.24 1.20 5.67
CA ALA A 10 6.24 0.15 5.84
C ALA A 10 6.72 -1.18 5.22
N ARG A 11 7.29 -1.12 4.02
CA ARG A 11 7.89 -2.31 3.37
C ARG A 11 8.93 -2.98 4.28
N ALA A 12 9.91 -2.23 4.77
CA ALA A 12 10.96 -2.77 5.64
C ALA A 12 10.40 -3.36 6.94
N LEU A 13 9.34 -2.78 7.50
CA LEU A 13 8.64 -3.33 8.66
C LEU A 13 8.02 -4.70 8.33
N TYR A 14 7.26 -4.81 7.24
CA TYR A 14 6.59 -6.06 6.89
C TYR A 14 7.58 -7.16 6.49
N GLU A 15 8.64 -6.84 5.76
CA GLU A 15 9.73 -7.77 5.45
C GLU A 15 10.37 -8.34 6.73
N ARG A 16 10.64 -7.48 7.73
CA ARG A 16 11.12 -7.92 9.06
C ARG A 16 10.13 -8.82 9.80
N LEU A 17 8.83 -8.66 9.57
CA LEU A 17 7.78 -9.49 10.15
C LEU A 17 7.58 -10.83 9.40
N GLY A 18 8.38 -11.09 8.36
CA GLY A 18 8.35 -12.32 7.58
C GLY A 18 7.39 -12.28 6.38
N TYR A 19 6.94 -11.09 5.97
CA TYR A 19 6.23 -10.94 4.71
C TYR A 19 7.22 -10.92 3.54
N VAL A 20 6.80 -11.45 2.40
CA VAL A 20 7.57 -11.49 1.16
C VAL A 20 6.80 -10.78 0.05
N ALA A 21 7.53 -9.95 -0.70
CA ALA A 21 7.06 -9.26 -1.90
C ALA A 21 6.66 -10.27 -3.00
N THR A 22 5.47 -10.12 -3.57
CA THR A 22 4.98 -11.03 -4.62
C THR A 22 5.24 -10.55 -6.03
N GLY A 23 5.69 -9.30 -6.22
CA GLY A 23 5.79 -8.65 -7.52
C GLY A 23 4.43 -8.31 -8.16
N ARG A 24 3.30 -8.55 -7.47
CA ARG A 24 1.97 -8.19 -7.95
C ARG A 24 1.63 -6.78 -7.48
N PHE A 25 1.36 -5.90 -8.42
CA PHE A 25 1.04 -4.50 -8.16
C PHE A 25 -0.43 -4.21 -8.44
N SER A 26 -0.99 -3.24 -7.71
CA SER A 26 -2.30 -2.67 -7.95
C SER A 26 -2.21 -1.15 -7.91
N THR A 27 -2.86 -0.47 -8.85
CA THR A 27 -2.98 0.98 -8.86
C THR A 27 -4.46 1.33 -8.78
N THR A 28 -4.81 2.19 -7.84
CA THR A 28 -6.19 2.65 -7.63
C THR A 28 -6.23 4.17 -7.58
N THR A 29 -7.16 4.76 -8.31
CA THR A 29 -7.48 6.19 -8.23
C THR A 29 -8.85 6.34 -7.59
N TYR A 30 -8.96 7.20 -6.59
CA TYR A 30 -10.19 7.43 -5.86
C TYR A 30 -10.34 8.90 -5.47
N ASP A 31 -11.59 9.32 -5.34
CA ASP A 31 -11.93 10.64 -4.81
C ASP A 31 -12.22 10.54 -3.32
N PHE A 32 -11.75 11.53 -2.56
CA PHE A 32 -12.02 11.66 -1.13
C PHE A 32 -12.29 13.14 -0.79
N MET A 33 -13.03 13.37 0.29
CA MET A 33 -13.24 14.71 0.81
C MET A 33 -12.15 15.02 1.83
N ASP A 34 -11.44 16.13 1.66
CA ASP A 34 -10.44 16.57 2.64
C ASP A 34 -11.11 17.24 3.86
N ALA A 35 -10.30 17.61 4.85
CA ALA A 35 -10.79 18.22 6.09
C ALA A 35 -11.48 19.59 5.90
N SER A 36 -11.29 20.24 4.74
CA SER A 36 -11.97 21.50 4.40
C SER A 36 -13.32 21.29 3.72
N GLY A 37 -13.70 20.04 3.43
CA GLY A 37 -14.91 19.71 2.67
C GLY A 37 -14.72 19.72 1.15
N ALA A 38 -13.49 19.91 0.65
CA ALA A 38 -13.21 19.89 -0.77
C ALA A 38 -12.97 18.46 -1.27
N THR A 39 -13.55 18.10 -2.42
CA THR A 39 -13.22 16.84 -3.10
C THR A 39 -11.81 16.90 -3.69
N ARG A 40 -11.03 15.87 -3.41
CA ARG A 40 -9.67 15.63 -3.91
C ARG A 40 -9.62 14.27 -4.57
N THR A 41 -8.69 14.11 -5.50
CA THR A 41 -8.38 12.84 -6.14
C THR A 41 -7.01 12.38 -5.68
N ALA A 42 -6.89 11.12 -5.28
CA ALA A 42 -5.63 10.45 -5.00
C ALA A 42 -5.45 9.25 -5.93
N THR A 43 -4.19 8.95 -6.25
CA THR A 43 -3.79 7.74 -6.94
C THR A 43 -2.73 7.05 -6.11
N GLU A 44 -2.97 5.79 -5.75
CA GLU A 44 -2.07 4.96 -4.96
C GLU A 44 -1.64 3.76 -5.77
N THR A 45 -0.40 3.32 -5.57
CA THR A 45 0.13 2.08 -6.16
C THR A 45 0.78 1.25 -5.06
N ASP A 46 0.31 0.02 -4.92
CA ASP A 46 0.75 -0.90 -3.88
C ASP A 46 1.33 -2.18 -4.47
N GLU A 47 2.30 -2.77 -3.78
CA GLU A 47 2.73 -4.15 -3.99
C GLU A 47 2.04 -5.08 -2.98
N LEU A 48 1.54 -6.24 -3.44
CA LEU A 48 1.05 -7.28 -2.55
C LEU A 48 2.22 -8.01 -1.89
N LEU A 49 2.23 -8.00 -0.56
CA LEU A 49 3.08 -8.81 0.30
C LEU A 49 2.28 -9.93 0.96
N VAL A 50 2.87 -11.12 1.06
CA VAL A 50 2.25 -12.31 1.69
C VAL A 50 3.12 -12.84 2.81
N LYS A 51 2.50 -13.43 3.83
CA LYS A 51 3.17 -14.15 4.91
C LYS A 51 2.49 -15.49 5.05
N GLU A 52 3.26 -16.57 4.87
CA GLU A 52 2.77 -17.91 5.13
C GLU A 52 2.58 -18.10 6.64
N LEU A 53 1.34 -18.38 7.04
CA LEU A 53 1.01 -18.71 8.41
C LEU A 53 0.98 -20.24 8.52
N ARG A 54 1.75 -20.78 9.47
CA ARG A 54 1.76 -22.19 9.82
C ARG A 54 1.00 -22.38 11.13
#